data_AF-A0A496SXD5-F1
#
_entry.id   AF-A0A496SXD5-F1
#
_cell.length_a   1.000
_cell.length_b   1.000
_cell.length_c   1.000
_cell.angle_alpha   90.00
_cell.angle_beta   90.00
_cell.angle_gamma   90.00
#
_symmetry.space_group_name_H-M   'P 1'
#
loop_
_entity.id
_entity.type
_entity.pdbx_description
1 polymer ?
#
loop_
_entity_poly.entity_id
_entity_poly.type
_entity_poly.pdbx_seq_one_letter_code
_entity_poly.pdbx_strand_id
1 'polypeptide(L)' 'MDLRKDFIDPSSSYRPVPWWCWNGDMHEEKMEWQMREFLDKGISEVFIQPLFGLGVEYLSDEWWDKFNFPLRKPKS' A
#
# COMPACT_ATOMS: atom_id res chain seq x y z
N MET A 1 27.37 3.52 -11.45
CA MET A 1 27.20 2.87 -10.13
C MET A 1 28.27 3.44 -9.24
N ASP A 2 27.88 4.30 -8.30
CA ASP A 2 28.76 4.81 -7.25
C ASP A 2 28.29 4.16 -5.97
N LEU A 3 29.00 3.11 -5.54
CA LEU A 3 28.58 2.28 -4.42
C LEU A 3 28.36 3.07 -3.14
N ARG A 4 29.14 4.14 -2.90
CA ARG A 4 29.00 4.94 -1.69
C ARG A 4 27.75 5.80 -1.75
N LYS A 5 27.51 6.44 -2.90
CA LYS A 5 26.31 7.26 -3.12
C LYS A 5 25.05 6.41 -3.13
N ASP A 6 25.06 5.32 -3.89
CA ASP A 6 23.91 4.42 -4.09
C ASP A 6 23.55 3.65 -2.80
N PHE A 7 24.50 3.49 -1.86
CA PHE A 7 24.22 2.95 -0.52
C PHE A 7 23.55 3.96 0.41
N ILE A 8 23.89 5.26 0.29
CA ILE A 8 23.28 6.33 1.10
C ILE A 8 21.88 6.67 0.59
N ASP A 9 21.67 6.67 -0.72
CA ASP A 9 20.40 6.96 -1.38
C ASP A 9 20.09 5.90 -2.45
N PRO A 10 19.58 4.73 -2.05
CA PRO A 10 19.31 3.64 -2.97
C PRO A 10 18.14 3.94 -3.89
N SER A 11 18.23 3.49 -5.15
CA SER A 11 17.12 3.56 -6.09
C SER A 11 15.89 2.79 -5.58
N SER A 12 14.72 3.12 -6.10
CA SER A 12 13.44 2.50 -5.72
C SER A 12 13.44 0.97 -5.78
N SER A 13 14.20 0.38 -6.71
CA SER A 13 14.37 -1.07 -6.88
C SER A 13 14.94 -1.80 -5.66
N TYR A 14 15.58 -1.09 -4.72
CA TYR A 14 16.12 -1.66 -3.49
C TYR A 14 15.25 -1.37 -2.27
N ARG A 15 14.11 -0.68 -2.45
CA ARG A 15 13.17 -0.39 -1.37
C ARG A 15 12.29 -1.61 -1.09
N PRO A 16 11.86 -1.81 0.17
CA PRO A 16 11.00 -2.92 0.52
C PRO A 16 9.61 -2.77 -0.11
N VAL A 17 9.01 -3.90 -0.47
CA VAL A 17 7.60 -4.01 -0.89
C VAL A 17 6.85 -4.80 0.18
N PRO A 18 6.27 -4.14 1.20
CA PRO A 18 5.61 -4.84 2.29
C PRO A 18 4.25 -5.40 1.86
N TRP A 19 3.78 -6.38 2.63
CA TRP A 19 2.39 -6.84 2.56
C TRP A 19 1.48 -5.85 3.29
N TRP A 20 0.53 -5.28 2.56
CA TRP A 20 -0.56 -4.52 3.13
C TRP A 20 -1.70 -5.49 3.44
N CYS A 21 -1.67 -6.02 4.66
CA CYS A 21 -2.63 -7.01 5.13
C CYS A 21 -3.99 -6.37 5.39
N TRP A 22 -5.02 -6.80 4.67
CA TRP A 22 -6.40 -6.33 4.83
C TRP A 22 -7.18 -7.27 5.75
N ASN A 23 -7.69 -6.71 6.84
CA ASN A 23 -8.57 -7.36 7.80
C ASN A 23 -9.41 -6.29 8.51
N GLY A 24 -10.49 -6.72 9.15
CA GLY A 24 -11.46 -5.85 9.83
C GLY A 24 -12.13 -4.86 8.88
N ASP A 25 -12.66 -3.79 9.45
CA ASP A 25 -13.40 -2.76 8.72
C ASP A 25 -12.49 -1.97 7.78
N MET A 26 -12.97 -1.79 6.55
CA MET A 26 -12.22 -1.19 5.44
C MET A 26 -12.63 0.26 5.17
N HIS A 27 -12.49 1.12 6.19
CA HIS A 27 -12.77 2.54 6.07
C HIS A 27 -11.72 3.25 5.20
N GLU A 28 -12.19 4.01 4.20
CA GLU A 28 -11.35 4.70 3.23
C GLU A 28 -10.40 5.72 3.89
N GLU A 29 -10.84 6.44 4.91
CA GLU A 29 -10.00 7.39 5.67
C GLU A 29 -8.75 6.72 6.26
N LYS A 30 -8.92 5.50 6.80
CA LYS A 30 -7.83 4.71 7.37
C LYS A 30 -6.91 4.18 6.27
N MET A 31 -7.47 3.73 5.15
CA MET A 31 -6.69 3.30 3.99
C MET A 31 -5.84 4.45 3.44
N GLU A 32 -6.40 5.66 3.32
CA GLU A 32 -5.65 6.85 2.92
C GLU A 32 -4.53 7.21 3.89
N TRP A 33 -4.82 7.15 5.19
CA TRP A 33 -3.82 7.40 6.22
C TRP A 33 -2.66 6.40 6.10
N GLN A 34 -2.96 5.10 5.93
CA GLN A 34 -1.93 4.06 5.71
C GLN A 34 -1.09 4.34 4.47
N MET A 35 -1.71 4.74 3.35
CA MET A 35 -1.00 5.11 2.13
C MET A 35 -0.05 6.30 2.34
N ARG A 36 -0.48 7.33 3.08
CA ARG A 36 0.37 8.48 3.43
C ARG A 36 1.55 8.04 4.30
N GLU A 37 1.31 7.20 5.29
CA GLU A 37 2.36 6.67 6.17
C GLU A 37 3.38 5.81 5.42
N PHE A 38 2.97 5.05 4.39
CA PHE A 38 3.87 4.31 3.52
C PHE A 38 4.79 5.27 2.75
N LEU A 39 4.22 6.29 2.11
CA LEU A 39 4.98 7.27 1.34
C LEU A 39 5.98 8.05 2.21
N ASP A 40 5.56 8.49 3.40
CA ASP A 40 6.41 9.21 4.36
C ASP A 40 7.63 8.36 4.80
N LYS A 41 7.45 7.03 4.87
CA LYS A 41 8.52 6.07 5.17
C LYS A 41 9.30 5.60 3.95
N GLY A 42 9.06 6.21 2.79
CA GLY A 42 9.74 5.89 1.53
C GLY A 42 9.23 4.63 0.84
N ILE A 43 8.13 4.03 1.29
CA ILE A 43 7.51 2.85 0.68
C ILE A 43 6.58 3.32 -0.44
N SER A 44 6.96 3.04 -1.68
CA SER A 44 6.21 3.42 -2.88
C SER A 44 5.35 2.31 -3.47
N GLU A 45 5.55 1.07 -3.01
CA GLU A 45 4.90 -0.12 -3.55
C GLU A 45 4.48 -1.02 -2.40
N VAL A 46 3.33 -1.68 -2.55
CA VAL A 46 2.79 -2.62 -1.57
C VAL A 46 2.14 -3.80 -2.29
N PHE A 47 2.11 -4.95 -1.63
CA PHE A 47 1.33 -6.10 -2.07
C PHE A 47 0.08 -6.22 -1.19
N ILE A 48 -1.10 -6.09 -1.79
CA ILE A 48 -2.37 -6.21 -1.05
C ILE A 48 -2.63 -7.68 -0.74
N GLN A 49 -2.72 -8.01 0.56
CA GLN A 49 -2.94 -9.37 1.05
C GLN A 49 -4.22 -9.41 1.89
N PRO A 50 -5.36 -9.83 1.33
CA PRO A 50 -6.57 -10.08 2.11
C PRO A 50 -6.34 -11.24 3.09
N LEU A 51 -6.75 -11.06 4.34
CA LEU A 51 -6.65 -12.06 5.41
C LEU A 51 -8.04 -12.39 5.98
N PHE A 52 -8.09 -13.35 6.91
CA PHE A 52 -9.33 -13.67 7.61
C PHE A 52 -9.87 -12.44 8.37
N GLY A 53 -11.21 -12.34 8.44
CA GLY A 53 -11.88 -11.26 9.16
C GLY A 53 -12.03 -9.96 8.38
N LEU A 54 -12.05 -10.00 7.03
CA LEU A 54 -12.43 -8.84 6.22
C LEU A 54 -13.82 -8.32 6.61
N GLY A 55 -13.95 -7.02 6.76
CA GLY A 55 -15.22 -6.35 7.04
C GLY A 55 -16.16 -6.26 5.83
N VAL A 56 -15.68 -6.65 4.65
CA VAL A 56 -16.46 -6.74 3.41
C VAL A 56 -16.37 -8.16 2.85
N GLU A 57 -17.40 -8.60 2.12
CA GLU A 57 -17.40 -9.91 1.48
C GLU A 57 -16.30 -9.98 0.40
N TYR A 58 -15.43 -10.99 0.49
CA TYR A 58 -14.32 -11.15 -0.43
C TYR A 58 -14.81 -11.33 -1.88
N LEU A 59 -14.21 -10.57 -2.81
CA LEU A 59 -14.57 -10.51 -4.23
C LEU A 59 -15.96 -9.96 -4.56
N SER A 60 -16.68 -9.41 -3.58
CA SER A 60 -17.90 -8.62 -3.84
C SER A 60 -17.58 -7.32 -4.59
N ASP A 61 -18.62 -6.66 -5.11
CA ASP A 61 -18.47 -5.34 -5.73
C ASP A 61 -17.86 -4.32 -4.75
N GLU A 62 -18.26 -4.37 -3.47
CA GLU A 62 -17.67 -3.52 -2.44
C GLU A 62 -16.18 -3.81 -2.23
N TRP A 63 -15.77 -5.08 -2.25
CA TRP A 63 -14.35 -5.43 -2.16
C TRP A 63 -13.56 -4.86 -3.34
N TRP A 64 -14.09 -4.97 -4.57
CA TRP A 64 -13.44 -4.39 -5.75
C TRP A 64 -13.41 -2.86 -5.72
N ASP A 65 -14.42 -2.22 -5.13
CA ASP A 65 -14.40 -0.78 -4.88
C ASP A 65 -13.28 -0.39 -3.91
N LYS A 66 -13.11 -1.13 -2.82
CA LYS A 66 -11.98 -0.94 -1.89
C LYS A 66 -10.64 -1.26 -2.55
N PHE A 67 -10.56 -2.32 -3.36
CA PHE A 67 -9.36 -2.69 -4.13
C PHE A 67 -8.89 -1.58 -5.06
N ASN A 68 -9.83 -0.93 -5.75
CA ASN A 68 -9.54 0.14 -6.69
C ASN A 68 -9.33 1.50 -6.00
N PHE A 69 -9.76 1.68 -4.75
CA PHE A 69 -9.66 2.95 -4.02
C PHE A 69 -8.24 3.56 -4.03
N PRO A 70 -7.16 2.81 -3.71
CA PRO A 70 -5.79 3.33 -3.77
C PRO A 70 -5.36 3.83 -5.15
N LEU A 71 -5.94 3.29 -6.22
CA LEU A 71 -5.62 3.67 -7.61
C LEU A 71 -6.32 4.97 -8.05
N ARG A 72 -7.39 5.36 -7.36
CA ARG A 72 -8.21 6.54 -7.72
C ARG A 72 -7.54 7.86 -7.33
N LYS A 73 -6.58 7.86 -6.40
CA LYS A 73 -5.86 9.09 -6.00
C LYS A 73 -4.81 9.46 -7.05
N PRO A 74 -4.71 10.73 -7.48
CA PRO A 74 -3.61 11.15 -8.33
C PRO A 74 -2.30 10.99 -7.54
N LYS A 75 -1.32 10.35 -8.17
CA LYS A 75 0.07 10.33 -7.70
C LYS A 75 0.49 11.80 -7.50
N SER A 76 0.74 12.21 -6.24
CA SER A 76 1.35 13.50 -5.93
C SER A 76 2.80 13.53 -6.41
#